data_AF-A0AAV0H059-F1
#
_entry.id   AF-A0AAV0H059-F1
#
_cell.length_a   1.000
_cell.length_b   1.000
_cell.length_c   1.000
_cell.angle_alpha   90.00
_cell.angle_beta   90.00
_cell.angle_gamma   90.00
#
_symmetry.space_group_name_H-M   'P 1'
#
loop_
_entity.id
_entity.type
_entity.pdbx_description
1 polymer ?
#
loop_
_entity_poly.entity_id
_entity_poly.type
_entity_poly.pdbx_seq_one_letter_code
_entity_poly.pdbx_strand_id
1 'polypeptide(L)' 'DVSKEEAHAELNKLVEKLWRDINEELLRPLEAPMPALKTILNKVRVMDLLYKDEDTYMDSKTIMKELLTYILVHPVPS' A
#
# COMPACT_ATOMS: atom_id res chain seq x y z
N ASP A 1 -20.36 -13.19 -18.87
CA ASP A 1 -19.74 -13.24 -17.54
C ASP A 1 -18.27 -12.90 -17.65
N VAL A 2 -17.71 -12.24 -16.63
CA VAL A 2 -16.28 -11.89 -16.55
C VAL A 2 -15.61 -12.90 -15.62
N SER A 3 -14.44 -13.43 -16.00
CA SER A 3 -13.70 -14.36 -15.14
C SER A 3 -13.08 -13.64 -13.94
N LYS A 4 -12.71 -14.40 -12.90
CA LYS A 4 -12.01 -13.83 -11.74
C LYS A 4 -10.69 -13.20 -12.16
N GLU A 5 -9.99 -13.86 -13.08
CA GLU A 5 -8.70 -13.45 -13.61
C GLU A 5 -8.81 -12.15 -14.42
N GLU A 6 -9.85 -12.03 -15.27
CA GLU A 6 -10.14 -10.81 -16.02
C GLU A 6 -10.47 -9.65 -15.09
N ALA A 7 -11.30 -9.88 -14.07
CA ALA A 7 -11.64 -8.87 -13.08
C ALA A 7 -10.39 -8.39 -12.30
N HIS A 8 -9.52 -9.31 -11.87
CA HIS A 8 -8.26 -8.98 -11.21
C HIS A 8 -7.33 -8.16 -12.12
N ALA A 9 -7.23 -8.53 -13.40
CA ALA A 9 -6.38 -7.80 -14.35
C ALA A 9 -6.84 -6.36 -14.56
N GLU A 10 -8.15 -6.12 -14.69
CA GLU A 10 -8.69 -4.76 -14.84
C GLU A 10 -8.54 -3.92 -13.55
N LEU A 11 -8.72 -4.54 -12.38
CA LEU A 11 -8.48 -3.87 -11.09
C LEU A 11 -7.01 -3.48 -10.91
N ASN A 12 -6.07 -4.34 -11.31
CA ASN A 12 -4.64 -4.02 -11.24
C ASN A 12 -4.26 -2.84 -12.15
N LYS A 13 -4.81 -2.78 -13.37
CA LYS A 13 -4.63 -1.61 -14.25
C LYS A 13 -5.15 -0.32 -13.61
N LEU A 14 -6.28 -0.41 -12.90
CA LEU A 14 -6.85 0.72 -12.17
C LEU A 14 -5.92 1.17 -11.02
N VAL A 15 -5.41 0.23 -10.22
CA VAL A 15 -4.45 0.53 -9.15
C VAL A 15 -3.19 1.20 -9.70
N GLU A 16 -2.62 0.68 -10.79
CA GLU A 16 -1.45 1.30 -11.44
C GLU A 16 -1.74 2.73 -11.94
N LYS A 17 -2.93 2.96 -12.50
CA LYS A 17 -3.36 4.30 -12.91
C LYS A 17 -3.46 5.23 -11.71
N LEU A 18 -4.11 4.80 -10.63
CA LEU A 18 -4.28 5.60 -9.42
C LEU A 18 -2.94 5.94 -8.75
N TRP A 19 -1.97 5.02 -8.78
CA TRP A 19 -0.61 5.31 -8.33
C TRP A 19 0.06 6.41 -9.15
N ARG A 20 -0.12 6.43 -10.48
CA ARG A 20 0.36 7.52 -11.34
C ARG A 20 -0.32 8.83 -11.00
N ASP A 21 -1.66 8.83 -10.88
CA ASP A 21 -2.45 10.01 -10.54
C ASP A 21 -2.00 10.61 -9.18
N ILE A 22 -1.81 9.79 -8.15
CA ILE A 22 -1.31 10.23 -6.83
C ILE A 22 0.07 10.89 -6.95
N ASN A 23 0.99 10.28 -7.71
CA ASN A 23 2.34 10.82 -7.87
C ASN A 23 2.32 12.16 -8.63
N GLU A 24 1.50 12.29 -9.67
CA GLU A 24 1.36 13.53 -10.43
C GLU A 24 0.74 14.66 -9.59
N GLU A 25 -0.30 14.38 -8.82
CA GLU A 25 -0.94 15.38 -7.95
C GLU A 25 -0.01 15.85 -6.84
N LEU A 26 0.81 14.96 -6.26
CA LEU A 26 1.80 15.32 -5.25
C LEU A 26 2.95 16.21 -5.79
N LEU A 27 3.13 16.29 -7.10
CA LEU A 27 4.09 17.22 -7.73
C LEU A 27 3.51 18.63 -7.91
N ARG A 28 2.20 18.81 -7.78
CA ARG A 28 1.52 20.11 -7.94
C ARG A 28 1.38 20.82 -6.61
N PRO A 29 1.18 22.15 -6.61
CA PRO A 29 0.77 22.87 -5.41
C PRO A 29 -0.58 22.35 -4.92
N LEU A 30 -0.61 21.85 -3.69
CA LEU A 30 -1.82 21.35 -3.03
C LEU A 30 -2.18 22.26 -1.86
N GLU A 31 -3.49 22.52 -1.68
CA GLU A 31 -3.99 23.33 -0.56
C GLU A 31 -3.81 22.61 0.80
N ALA A 32 -3.77 21.28 0.78
CA ALA A 32 -3.64 20.46 1.97
C ALA A 32 -2.20 20.46 2.52
N PRO A 33 -2.01 20.46 3.86
CA PRO A 33 -0.69 20.36 4.46
C PRO A 33 0.03 19.07 4.06
N MET A 34 1.29 19.18 3.64
CA MET A 34 2.14 18.04 3.27
C MET A 34 2.22 16.93 4.35
N PRO A 35 2.25 17.22 5.66
CA PRO A 35 2.19 16.17 6.68
C PRO A 35 0.92 15.31 6.61
N ALA A 36 -0.24 15.91 6.38
CA ALA A 36 -1.50 15.19 6.24
C ALA A 36 -1.52 14.32 4.97
N LEU A 37 -1.02 14.86 3.86
CA LEU A 37 -0.87 14.12 2.60
C LEU A 37 0.05 12.91 2.76
N LYS A 38 1.19 13.07 3.45
CA LYS A 38 2.11 11.97 3.78
C LYS A 38 1.45 10.89 4.63
N THR A 39 0.62 11.26 5.61
CA THR A 39 -0.13 10.29 6.40
C THR A 39 -1.07 9.45 5.52
N ILE A 40 -1.80 10.08 4.60
CA ILE A 40 -2.70 9.39 3.69
C ILE A 40 -1.91 8.47 2.74
N LEU A 41 -0.85 9.00 2.12
CA LEU A 41 0.02 8.24 1.22
C LEU A 41 0.61 7.01 1.90
N ASN A 42 1.08 7.15 3.14
CA ASN A 42 1.63 6.03 3.89
C ASN A 42 0.57 4.97 4.23
N LYS A 43 -0.69 5.36 4.47
CA LYS A 43 -1.78 4.39 4.65
C LYS A 43 -2.05 3.61 3.37
N VAL A 44 -2.07 4.26 2.21
CA VAL A 44 -2.25 3.59 0.91
C VAL A 44 -1.11 2.60 0.66
N ARG A 45 0.14 2.98 0.93
CA ARG A 45 1.31 2.08 0.81
C ARG A 45 1.21 0.85 1.72
N VAL A 46 0.71 1.04 2.95
CA VAL A 46 0.49 -0.09 3.86
C VAL A 46 -0.56 -1.05 3.31
N MET A 47 -1.66 -0.54 2.76
CA MET A 47 -2.67 -1.42 2.13
C MET A 47 -2.11 -2.19 0.93
N ASP A 48 -1.36 -1.50 0.07
CA ASP A 48 -0.70 -2.12 -1.10
C ASP A 48 0.28 -3.23 -0.67
N LEU A 49 1.03 -3.01 0.42
CA LEU A 49 1.94 -4.01 0.99
C LEU A 49 1.19 -5.21 1.58
N LEU A 50 0.14 -4.97 2.38
CA LEU A 50 -0.54 -6.02 3.15
C LEU A 50 -1.48 -6.89 2.32
N TYR A 51 -1.92 -6.43 1.14
CA TYR A 51 -2.90 -7.14 0.32
C TYR A 51 -2.39 -7.48 -1.08
N LYS A 52 -1.07 -7.42 -1.30
CA LYS A 52 -0.47 -7.67 -2.61
C LYS A 52 -0.72 -9.09 -3.13
N ASP A 53 -0.53 -10.08 -2.26
CA ASP A 53 -0.57 -11.50 -2.64
C ASP A 53 -1.70 -12.23 -1.90
N GLU A 54 -1.74 -12.09 -0.57
CA GLU A 54 -2.73 -12.70 0.32
C GLU A 54 -3.15 -11.74 1.44
N ASP A 55 -4.17 -12.11 2.22
CA ASP A 55 -4.61 -11.34 3.39
C ASP A 55 -3.58 -11.41 4.52
N THR A 56 -2.51 -10.65 4.36
CA THR A 56 -1.38 -10.58 5.30
C THR A 56 -1.80 -9.94 6.62
N TYR A 57 -2.85 -9.10 6.60
CA TYR A 57 -3.29 -8.40 7.80
C TYR A 57 -4.00 -9.32 8.80
N MET A 58 -4.93 -10.17 8.33
CA MET A 58 -5.69 -11.04 9.22
C MET A 58 -5.07 -12.43 9.39
N ASP A 59 -4.29 -12.93 8.43
CA ASP A 59 -3.66 -14.23 8.58
C ASP A 59 -2.29 -14.12 9.27
N SER A 60 -2.26 -14.57 10.52
CA SER A 60 -1.06 -14.55 11.37
C SER A 60 0.02 -15.57 10.97
N LYS A 61 -0.23 -16.41 9.96
CA LYS A 61 0.75 -17.32 9.34
C LYS A 61 1.56 -16.67 8.23
N THR A 62 1.16 -15.47 7.80
CA THR A 62 1.85 -14.70 6.77
C THR A 62 3.05 -13.95 7.35
N ILE A 63 3.79 -13.24 6.49
CA ILE A 63 4.98 -12.46 6.84
C ILE A 63 4.72 -11.30 7.83
N MET A 64 3.47 -11.01 8.18
CA MET A 64 3.09 -9.87 9.02
C MET A 64 3.81 -9.85 10.37
N LYS A 65 3.91 -11.01 11.04
CA LYS A 65 4.62 -11.10 12.33
C LYS A 65 6.11 -10.81 12.19
N GLU A 66 6.72 -11.29 11.12
CA GLU A 66 8.15 -11.06 10.83
C GLU A 66 8.40 -9.57 10.54
N LEU A 67 7.55 -8.96 9.70
CA LEU A 67 7.61 -7.54 9.39
C LEU A 67 7.47 -6.67 10.65
N LEU A 68 6.48 -6.94 11.50
CA LEU A 68 6.28 -6.21 12.75
C LEU A 68 7.43 -6.41 13.73
N THR A 69 7.97 -7.62 13.82
CA THR A 69 9.12 -7.92 14.68
C THR A 69 10.35 -7.14 14.22
N TYR A 70 10.62 -7.12 12.91
CA TYR A 70 11.73 -6.37 12.33
C TYR A 70 11.59 -4.85 12.53
N ILE A 71 10.39 -4.29 12.39
CA ILE A 71 10.17 -2.84 12.43
C ILE A 71 10.02 -2.31 13.87
N LEU A 72 9.36 -3.06 14.76
CA LEU A 72 8.92 -2.56 16.07
C LEU A 72 9.61 -3.22 17.26
N VAL A 73 10.24 -4.38 17.08
CA VAL A 73 10.87 -5.13 18.18
C VAL A 73 12.39 -5.08 18.07
N HIS A 74 12.95 -5.26 16.88
CA HIS A 74 14.39 -5.25 16.70
C HIS A 74 14.96 -3.84 16.55
N PRO A 75 16.00 -3.47 17.33
CA PRO A 75 16.70 -2.22 17.12
C PRO A 75 17.49 -2.28 15.80
N VAL A 76 17.65 -1.14 15.14
CA VAL A 76 18.56 -1.03 13.99
C VAL A 76 20.00 -1.25 14.50
N PRO A 77 20.77 -2.18 13.91
CA PRO A 77 22.16 -2.38 14.28
C PRO A 77 22.96 -1.07 14.15
N SER A 78 23.69 -0.73 15.20
CA SER A 78 24.60 0.42 15.27
C SER A 78 25.91 0.17 14.51
#